data_AF-A0A9D1N0U0-F1
#
_entry.id   AF-A0A9D1N0U0-F1
#
_cell.length_a   1.000
_cell.length_b   1.000
_cell.length_c   1.000
_cell.angle_alpha   90.00
_cell.angle_beta   90.00
_cell.angle_gamma   90.00
#
_symmetry.space_group_name_H-M   'P 1'
#
loop_
_entity.id
_entity.type
_entity.pdbx_description
1 polymer ?
#
loop_
_entity_poly.entity_id
_entity_poly.type
_entity_poly.pdbx_seq_one_letter_code
_entity_poly.pdbx_strand_id
1 'polypeptide(L)'
;MLVLNNELYEPDCVYKLGSKWLEFAYCGINKTPVARIFHKTKTMFKTSCFIGARAKTEKERFIRRIEHKKNNTKQGSFSNQNVFYGDFLKTRKKDIKGNPIYEQTRKNFNGQYEILNTIHTNYSTM
;
A
#
# COMPACT_ATOMS: atom_id res chain seq x y z
N MET A 1 -0.74 -12.31 -7.54
CA MET A 1 -0.23 -12.87 -8.80
C MET A 1 -1.20 -12.43 -9.90
N LEU A 2 -0.72 -11.58 -10.82
CA LEU A 2 -1.47 -11.11 -11.97
C LEU A 2 -1.53 -12.25 -13.00
N VAL A 3 -2.72 -12.53 -13.53
CA VAL A 3 -2.93 -13.58 -14.55
C VAL A 3 -3.63 -12.93 -15.74
N LEU A 4 -2.91 -12.74 -16.83
CA LEU A 4 -3.46 -12.17 -18.05
C LEU A 4 -3.05 -13.06 -19.21
N ASN A 5 -4.03 -13.51 -20.00
CA ASN A 5 -3.83 -14.43 -21.12
C ASN A 5 -3.03 -15.70 -20.74
N ASN A 6 -3.35 -16.33 -19.59
CA ASN A 6 -2.64 -17.49 -19.04
C ASN A 6 -1.16 -17.28 -18.66
N GLU A 7 -0.66 -16.04 -18.67
CA GLU A 7 0.67 -15.71 -18.17
C GLU A 7 0.60 -15.17 -16.74
N LEU A 8 1.51 -15.65 -15.89
CA LEU A 8 1.69 -15.21 -14.51
C LEU A 8 2.65 -14.02 -14.46
N TYR A 9 2.19 -12.92 -13.89
CA TYR A 9 3.00 -11.74 -13.63
C TYR A 9 3.07 -11.49 -12.13
N GLU A 10 4.27 -11.24 -11.62
CA GLU A 10 4.45 -10.66 -10.30
C GLU A 10 4.21 -9.15 -10.38
N PRO A 11 3.34 -8.58 -9.52
CA PRO A 11 3.09 -7.15 -9.53
C PRO A 11 4.31 -6.38 -9.03
N ASP A 12 4.85 -5.49 -9.86
CA ASP A 12 5.91 -4.54 -9.48
C ASP A 12 5.43 -3.58 -8.40
N CYS A 13 4.14 -3.18 -8.46
CA CYS A 13 3.53 -2.36 -7.43
C CYS A 13 2.04 -2.64 -7.25
N VAL A 14 1.58 -2.43 -6.01
CA VAL A 14 0.18 -2.60 -5.61
C VAL A 14 -0.30 -1.34 -4.90
N TYR A 15 -1.41 -0.77 -5.37
CA TYR A 15 -2.03 0.41 -4.77
C TYR A 15 -3.42 0.07 -4.25
N LYS A 16 -3.81 0.64 -3.10
CA LYS A 16 -5.13 0.40 -2.49
C LYS A 16 -5.88 1.71 -2.26
N LEU A 17 -7.16 1.73 -2.61
CA LEU A 17 -8.06 2.85 -2.40
C LEU A 17 -9.43 2.34 -1.94
N GLY A 18 -9.63 2.26 -0.63
CA GLY A 18 -10.87 1.74 -0.04
C GLY A 18 -11.13 0.29 -0.44
N SER A 19 -12.26 0.05 -1.12
CA SER A 19 -12.64 -1.27 -1.64
C SER A 19 -12.03 -1.62 -3.00
N LYS A 20 -11.20 -0.74 -3.57
CA LYS A 20 -10.48 -0.99 -4.83
C LYS A 20 -9.00 -1.22 -4.57
N TRP A 21 -8.38 -2.11 -5.34
CA TRP A 21 -6.93 -2.19 -5.42
C TRP A 21 -6.48 -2.38 -6.87
N LEU A 22 -5.32 -1.83 -7.18
CA LEU A 22 -4.67 -1.89 -8.48
C LEU A 22 -3.37 -2.68 -8.31
N GLU A 23 -3.20 -3.72 -9.11
CA GLU A 23 -1.93 -4.38 -9.34
C GLU A 23 -1.38 -3.88 -10.69
N PHE A 24 -0.11 -3.49 -10.73
CA PHE A 24 0.56 -3.06 -11.96
C PHE A 24 1.89 -3.78 -12.09
N ALA A 25 2.20 -4.22 -13.30
CA ALA A 25 3.46 -4.90 -13.63
C ALA A 25 3.90 -4.56 -15.05
N TYR A 26 5.18 -4.80 -15.34
CA TYR A 26 5.67 -4.98 -16.70
C TYR A 26 5.84 -6.47 -17.01
N CYS A 27 5.39 -6.89 -18.19
CA CYS A 27 5.68 -8.22 -18.69
C CYS A 27 7.21 -8.42 -18.76
N GLY A 28 7.71 -9.52 -18.19
CA GLY A 28 9.14 -9.80 -18.11
C GLY A 28 9.82 -9.89 -19.48
N ILE A 29 9.08 -10.41 -20.48
CA ILE A 29 9.56 -10.73 -21.83
C ILE A 29 9.60 -9.48 -22.71
N ASN A 30 8.45 -8.84 -22.93
CA ASN A 30 8.31 -7.75 -23.91
C ASN A 30 8.20 -6.36 -23.27
N LYS A 31 8.34 -6.27 -21.94
CA LYS A 31 8.20 -5.01 -21.16
C LYS A 31 6.87 -4.28 -21.42
N THR A 32 5.82 -5.01 -21.81
CA THR A 32 4.50 -4.43 -21.98
C THR A 32 3.88 -4.19 -20.60
N PRO A 33 3.39 -2.98 -20.30
CA PRO A 33 2.73 -2.70 -19.04
C PRO A 33 1.38 -3.43 -18.96
N VAL A 34 1.06 -3.92 -17.76
CA VAL A 34 -0.16 -4.64 -17.46
C VAL A 34 -0.74 -4.10 -16.15
N ALA A 35 -2.04 -3.88 -16.12
CA ALA A 35 -2.75 -3.39 -14.94
C ALA A 35 -3.99 -4.24 -14.68
N ARG A 36 -4.24 -4.56 -13.41
CA ARG A 36 -5.49 -5.17 -12.98
C ARG A 36 -6.08 -4.39 -11.82
N ILE A 37 -7.30 -3.93 -12.00
CA ILE A 37 -8.07 -3.28 -10.95
C ILE A 37 -9.07 -4.29 -10.43
N PHE A 38 -9.08 -4.44 -9.13
CA PHE A 38 -10.07 -5.21 -8.41
C PHE A 38 -11.00 -4.26 -7.69
N HIS A 39 -12.27 -4.62 -7.66
CA HIS A 39 -13.30 -3.93 -6.93
C HIS A 39 -14.03 -4.92 -6.03
N LYS A 40 -13.80 -4.79 -4.72
CA LYS A 40 -14.55 -5.52 -3.71
C LYS A 40 -15.94 -4.91 -3.58
N THR A 41 -16.96 -5.67 -3.93
CA THR A 41 -18.33 -5.42 -3.45
C THR A 41 -18.56 -6.24 -2.18
N LYS A 42 -19.74 -6.11 -1.54
CA LYS A 42 -20.06 -6.89 -0.33
C LYS A 42 -20.04 -8.41 -0.57
N THR A 43 -20.30 -8.84 -1.81
CA THR A 43 -20.55 -10.24 -2.15
C THR A 43 -19.62 -10.80 -3.22
N MET A 44 -18.88 -9.96 -3.96
CA MET A 44 -18.09 -10.39 -5.11
C MET A 44 -16.88 -9.49 -5.36
N PHE A 45 -15.87 -10.04 -6.04
CA PHE A 45 -14.78 -9.26 -6.61
C PHE A 45 -15.00 -9.09 -8.11
N LYS A 46 -15.12 -7.84 -8.56
CA LYS A 46 -15.07 -7.51 -9.99
C LYS A 46 -13.64 -7.19 -10.37
N THR A 47 -13.15 -7.75 -11.47
CA THR A 47 -11.80 -7.49 -11.98
C THR A 47 -11.85 -6.85 -13.35
N SER A 48 -11.01 -5.84 -13.58
CA SER A 48 -10.80 -5.22 -14.87
C SER A 48 -9.31 -5.25 -15.20
N CYS A 49 -8.97 -5.77 -16.37
CA CYS A 49 -7.57 -5.92 -16.79
C CYS A 49 -7.29 -5.01 -17.99
N PHE A 50 -6.09 -4.42 -18.02
CA PHE A 50 -5.64 -3.51 -19.07
C PHE A 50 -4.20 -3.84 -19.44
N ILE A 51 -3.84 -3.58 -20.70
CA ILE A 51 -2.52 -3.85 -21.26
C ILE A 51 -2.05 -2.58 -22.01
N GLY A 52 -0.74 -2.39 -22.13
CA GLY A 52 -0.15 -1.35 -22.97
C GLY A 52 -0.41 0.07 -22.45
N ALA A 53 -0.59 1.02 -23.36
CA ALA A 53 -0.80 2.42 -22.99
C ALA A 53 -1.95 2.60 -21.99
N ARG A 54 -3.03 1.82 -22.14
CA ARG A 54 -4.19 1.88 -21.25
C ARG A 54 -3.87 1.44 -19.82
N ALA A 55 -2.97 0.48 -19.63
CA ALA A 55 -2.51 0.07 -18.30
C ALA A 55 -1.79 1.21 -17.57
N LYS A 56 -0.93 1.95 -18.29
CA LYS A 56 -0.22 3.13 -17.73
C LYS A 56 -1.21 4.23 -17.35
N THR A 57 -2.16 4.54 -18.23
CA THR A 57 -3.20 5.56 -17.95
C THR A 57 -4.04 5.21 -16.73
N GLU A 58 -4.44 3.94 -16.58
CA GLU A 58 -5.23 3.51 -15.41
C GLU A 58 -4.40 3.54 -14.12
N LYS A 59 -3.10 3.23 -14.18
CA LYS A 59 -2.18 3.42 -13.03
C LYS A 59 -2.14 4.87 -12.58
N GLU A 60 -1.89 5.80 -13.51
CA GLU A 60 -1.81 7.23 -13.21
C GLU A 60 -3.13 7.77 -12.64
N ARG A 61 -4.27 7.38 -13.24
CA ARG A 61 -5.60 7.75 -12.74
C ARG A 61 -5.85 7.23 -11.33
N PHE A 62 -5.41 6.01 -11.02
CA PHE A 62 -5.58 5.43 -9.69
C PHE A 62 -4.74 6.18 -8.65
N ILE A 63 -3.49 6.50 -8.97
CA ILE A 63 -2.59 7.28 -8.10
C ILE A 63 -3.17 8.68 -7.84
N ARG A 64 -3.60 9.40 -8.89
CA ARG A 64 -4.23 10.72 -8.74
C ARG A 64 -5.47 10.68 -7.84
N ARG A 65 -6.27 9.61 -7.89
CA ARG A 65 -7.43 9.43 -6.99
C ARG A 65 -7.01 9.21 -5.54
N ILE A 66 -5.92 8.49 -5.30
CA ILE A 66 -5.35 8.33 -3.95
C ILE A 66 -4.89 9.68 -3.41
N GLU A 67 -4.11 10.43 -4.20
CA GLU A 67 -3.61 11.75 -3.82
C GLU A 67 -4.74 12.73 -3.55
N HIS A 68 -5.73 12.80 -4.44
CA HIS A 68 -6.90 13.64 -4.26
C HIS A 68 -7.67 13.28 -2.99
N LYS A 69 -7.86 11.98 -2.71
CA LYS A 69 -8.49 11.55 -1.46
C LYS A 69 -7.64 11.93 -0.25
N LYS A 70 -6.32 11.79 -0.30
CA LYS A 70 -5.40 12.20 0.78
C LYS A 70 -5.50 13.70 1.06
N ASN A 71 -5.61 14.51 0.02
CA ASN A 71 -5.71 15.97 0.14
C ASN A 71 -7.09 16.43 0.63
N ASN A 72 -8.16 15.72 0.25
CA ASN A 72 -9.55 16.06 0.61
C ASN A 72 -10.09 15.33 1.85
N THR A 73 -9.36 14.34 2.37
CA THR A 73 -9.66 13.80 3.69
C THR A 73 -9.35 14.90 4.69
N LYS A 74 -10.26 15.17 5.64
CA LYS A 74 -10.08 16.21 6.67
C LYS A 74 -8.67 16.14 7.25
N GLN A 75 -7.82 17.07 6.82
CA GLN A 75 -6.57 17.35 7.48
C GLN A 75 -7.00 18.19 8.67
N GLY A 76 -7.08 17.57 9.85
CA GLY A 76 -7.34 18.19 11.15
C GLY A 76 -6.64 19.54 11.33
N SER A 77 -7.30 20.41 12.09
CA SER A 77 -6.89 21.78 12.36
C SER A 77 -5.62 21.86 13.21
N PHE A 78 -5.00 23.04 13.21
CA PHE A 78 -3.90 23.42 14.11
C PHE A 78 -4.18 23.10 15.60
N SER A 79 -5.45 22.99 15.98
CA SER A 79 -5.91 22.43 17.25
C SER A 79 -6.16 20.92 17.17
N ASN A 80 -5.12 20.12 17.42
CA ASN A 80 -5.18 18.73 17.86
C ASN A 80 -6.00 17.73 17.03
N GLN A 81 -5.32 17.09 16.05
CA GLN A 81 -5.20 15.63 15.85
C GLN A 81 -5.12 15.29 14.36
N ASN A 82 -3.93 15.43 13.76
CA ASN A 82 -3.56 14.68 12.56
C ASN A 82 -2.36 13.81 12.91
N VAL A 83 -2.64 12.57 13.31
CA VAL A 83 -1.62 11.57 13.54
C VAL A 83 -1.64 10.61 12.35
N PHE A 84 -0.56 10.58 11.57
CA PHE A 84 -0.34 9.48 10.64
C PHE A 84 0.05 8.25 11.48
N TYR A 85 -0.94 7.46 11.88
CA TYR A 85 -0.73 6.13 12.45
C TYR A 85 -0.45 5.16 11.29
N GLY A 86 0.74 4.57 11.22
CA GLY A 86 0.94 3.48 10.27
C GLY A 86 2.36 3.00 10.00
N ASP A 87 3.39 3.83 10.20
CA ASP A 87 4.75 3.43 9.85
C ASP A 87 5.45 2.78 11.05
N PHE A 88 5.55 1.45 11.00
CA PHE A 88 6.40 0.66 11.88
C PHE A 88 7.82 0.63 11.33
N LEU A 89 8.75 1.18 12.09
CA LEU A 89 10.16 1.19 11.72
C LEU A 89 10.84 -0.04 12.31
N LYS A 90 11.38 -0.91 11.45
CA LYS A 90 12.16 -2.06 11.89
C LYS A 90 13.47 -1.57 12.51
N THR A 91 13.69 -1.85 13.78
CA THR A 91 14.94 -1.48 14.45
C THR A 91 16.01 -2.54 14.23
N ARG A 92 17.28 -2.20 14.53
CA ARG A 92 18.37 -3.19 14.62
C ARG A 92 18.32 -4.00 15.91
N LYS A 93 17.46 -3.62 16.87
CA LYS A 93 17.31 -4.32 18.14
C LYS A 93 16.52 -5.61 17.94
N LYS A 94 16.90 -6.64 18.70
CA LYS A 94 16.21 -7.92 18.74
C LYS A 94 15.70 -8.16 20.16
N ASP A 95 14.58 -8.84 20.26
CA ASP A 95 14.08 -9.33 21.56
C ASP A 95 14.93 -10.50 22.07
N ILE A 96 14.63 -11.00 23.27
CA ILE A 96 15.32 -12.14 23.89
C ILE A 96 15.22 -13.44 23.07
N LYS A 97 14.26 -13.52 22.15
CA LYS A 97 14.03 -14.66 21.24
C LYS A 97 14.68 -14.43 19.87
N GLY A 98 15.40 -13.33 19.67
CA GLY A 98 16.08 -12.98 18.41
C GLY A 98 15.19 -12.33 17.35
N ASN A 99 13.93 -12.01 17.65
CA ASN A 99 13.01 -11.39 16.70
C ASN A 99 13.25 -9.88 16.59
N PRO A 100 13.04 -9.28 15.40
CA PRO A 100 13.16 -7.84 15.25
C PRO A 100 12.11 -7.11 16.11
N ILE A 101 12.58 -6.06 16.79
CA ILE A 101 11.71 -5.12 17.50
C ILE A 101 11.32 -3.99 16.54
N TYR A 102 10.05 -3.63 16.51
CA TYR A 102 9.53 -2.54 15.69
C TYR A 102 9.21 -1.32 16.55
N GLU A 103 9.53 -0.14 16.06
CA GLU A 103 9.12 1.12 16.69
C GLU A 103 7.91 1.68 15.94
N GLN A 104 6.85 1.96 16.67
CA GLN A 104 5.72 2.70 16.14
C GLN A 104 6.10 4.18 16.13
N THR A 105 6.14 4.78 14.95
CA THR A 105 6.49 6.19 14.80
C THR A 105 5.27 7.04 14.46
N ARG A 106 5.28 8.30 14.90
CA ARG A 106 4.41 9.36 14.40
C ARG A 106 5.26 10.42 13.71
N LYS A 107 4.76 11.00 12.62
CA LYS A 107 5.39 12.14 11.96
C LYS A 107 4.63 13.42 12.28
N ASN A 108 5.31 14.42 12.82
CA ASN A 108 4.71 15.73 13.08
C ASN A 108 4.75 16.62 11.81
N PHE A 109 4.09 17.78 11.85
CA PHE A 109 4.00 18.72 10.72
C PHE A 109 5.35 19.33 10.32
N ASN A 110 6.34 19.33 11.21
CA ASN A 110 7.71 19.74 10.91
C ASN A 110 8.52 18.63 10.22
N GLY A 111 7.87 17.50 9.93
CA GLY A 111 8.49 16.34 9.30
C GLY A 111 9.38 15.52 10.23
N GLN A 112 9.38 15.81 11.54
CA GLN A 112 10.14 15.06 12.53
C GLN A 112 9.36 13.83 12.95
N TYR A 113 10.08 12.74 13.18
CA TYR A 113 9.51 11.48 13.67
C TYR A 113 9.66 11.39 15.17
N GLU A 114 8.59 10.99 15.84
CA GLU A 114 8.58 10.72 17.28
C GLU A 114 8.18 9.26 17.51
N ILE A 115 8.88 8.58 18.42
CA ILE A 115 8.60 7.19 18.77
C ILE A 115 7.45 7.18 19.78
N LEU A 116 6.38 6.46 19.45
CA LEU A 116 5.19 6.34 20.29
C LEU A 116 5.25 5.11 21.18
N ASN A 117 5.68 3.98 20.62
CA ASN A 117 5.73 2.73 21.34
C ASN A 117 6.71 1.76 20.70
N THR A 118 7.15 0.78 21.49
CA THR A 118 7.96 -0.35 21.03
C THR A 118 7.07 -1.57 20.93
N ILE A 119 7.05 -2.21 19.75
CA ILE A 119 6.22 -3.39 19.47
C ILE A 119 7.12 -4.62 19.43
N HIS A 120 6.78 -5.56 20.29
CA HIS A 120 7.39 -6.87 20.35
C HIS A 120 6.61 -7.85 19.48
N THR A 121 7.33 -8.58 18.64
CA THR A 121 6.74 -9.57 17.75
C THR A 121 6.43 -10.85 18.53
N ASN A 122 5.17 -11.02 18.94
CA ASN A 122 4.70 -12.28 19.54
C ASN A 122 4.21 -13.21 18.44
N TYR A 123 5.03 -14.21 18.08
CA TYR A 123 4.55 -15.32 17.27
C TYR A 123 3.78 -16.29 18.16
N SER A 124 2.48 -16.45 17.90
CA SER A 124 1.72 -17.59 18.39
C SER A 124 2.19 -18.82 17.62
N THR A 125 2.74 -19.80 18.31
CA THR A 125 2.91 -21.15 17.77
C THR A 125 1.52 -21.71 17.49
N MET A 126 1.17 -21.90 16.21
CA MET A 126 0.12 -22.84 15.81
C MET A 126 0.71 -24.25 15.78
#